data_AF-A0A0S2TH35-F1
#
_entry.id   AF-A0A0S2TH35-F1
#
_cell.length_a   1.000
_cell.length_b   1.000
_cell.length_c   1.000
_cell.angle_alpha   90.00
_cell.angle_beta   90.00
_cell.angle_gamma   90.00
#
_symmetry.space_group_name_H-M   'P 1'
#
loop_
_entity.id
_entity.type
_entity.pdbx_description
1 polymer ?
#
loop_
_entity_poly.entity_id
_entity_poly.type
_entity_poly.pdbx_seq_one_letter_code
_entity_poly.pdbx_strand_id
1 'polypeptide(L)'
;MSGISNRSFVFDEWKKLAETNPKAFEFTRRKVIDDLINEARASERLKCLQWRIDVERERAASPLSACVRLSNMMLNSLYGDGGLAKTLNGTPRSKASAEVVSLKKQRTE
;
A
#
# COMPACT_ATOMS: atom_id res chain seq x y z
N MET A 1 20.94 -13.98 11.20
CA MET A 1 19.83 -13.17 10.66
C MET A 1 20.31 -11.75 10.48
N SER A 2 21.12 -11.53 9.46
CA SER A 2 21.76 -10.26 9.14
C SER A 2 20.91 -9.48 8.14
N GLY A 3 20.60 -8.22 8.46
CA GLY A 3 20.30 -7.24 7.43
C GLY A 3 18.89 -6.66 7.41
N ILE A 4 18.38 -6.13 8.53
CA ILE A 4 17.75 -4.81 8.42
C ILE A 4 18.92 -3.84 8.40
N SER A 5 19.52 -3.71 7.21
CA SER A 5 20.70 -2.91 7.00
C SER A 5 20.40 -1.49 7.51
N ASN A 6 21.32 -0.97 8.32
CA ASN A 6 21.38 0.41 8.77
C ASN A 6 21.51 1.33 7.54
N ARG A 7 20.45 1.48 6.74
CA ARG A 7 20.30 2.59 5.81
C ARG A 7 20.15 3.79 6.75
N SER A 8 21.25 4.49 6.98
CA SER A 8 21.29 5.74 7.74
C SER A 8 20.32 6.71 7.08
N PHE A 9 19.05 6.65 7.44
CA PHE A 9 18.06 7.62 7.04
C PHE A 9 18.37 8.87 7.84
N VAL A 10 19.07 9.81 7.21
CA VAL A 10 19.45 11.07 7.85
C VAL A 10 18.24 12.01 7.81
N PHE A 11 17.41 11.91 8.86
CA PHE A 11 16.17 12.69 8.96
C PHE A 11 16.40 14.19 8.75
N ASP A 12 17.46 14.74 9.35
CA ASP A 12 17.76 16.17 9.27
C ASP A 12 18.04 16.66 7.84
N GLU A 13 18.72 15.84 7.02
CA GLU A 13 18.97 16.17 5.61
C GLU A 13 17.67 16.17 4.79
N TRP A 14 16.81 15.17 5.01
CA TRP A 14 15.53 15.06 4.32
C TRP A 14 14.57 16.16 4.73
N LYS A 15 14.56 16.53 6.02
CA LYS A 15 13.82 17.68 6.53
C LYS A 15 14.30 18.96 5.87
N LYS A 16 15.61 19.22 5.87
CA LYS A 16 16.19 20.40 5.21
C LYS A 16 15.86 20.43 3.72
N LEU A 17 15.90 19.29 3.04
CA LEU A 17 15.54 19.19 1.62
C LEU A 17 14.07 19.50 1.38
N ALA A 18 13.16 19.01 2.24
CA ALA A 18 11.74 19.30 2.15
C ALA A 18 11.43 20.79 2.37
N GLU A 19 12.14 21.44 3.29
CA GLU A 19 11.98 22.87 3.57
C GLU A 19 12.54 23.77 2.46
N THR A 20 13.67 23.39 1.87
CA THR A 20 14.40 24.22 0.90
C THR A 20 14.01 23.95 -0.56
N ASN A 21 13.72 22.69 -0.90
CA ASN A 21 13.34 22.26 -2.25
C ASN A 21 12.34 21.09 -2.22
N PRO A 22 11.04 21.38 -2.02
CA PRO A 22 9.99 20.36 -1.97
C PRO A 22 9.94 19.45 -3.21
N LYS A 23 10.22 19.98 -4.40
CA LYS A 23 10.22 19.19 -5.65
C LYS A 23 11.35 18.16 -5.66
N ALA A 24 12.56 18.56 -5.25
CA ALA A 24 13.69 17.64 -5.14
C ALA A 24 13.47 16.58 -4.07
N PHE A 25 12.82 16.93 -2.95
CA PHE A 25 12.40 15.97 -1.94
C PHE A 25 11.44 14.91 -2.52
N GLU A 26 10.37 15.34 -3.21
CA GLU A 26 9.38 14.43 -3.80
C GLU A 26 10.02 13.49 -4.84
N PHE A 27 10.92 14.02 -5.69
CA PHE A 27 11.68 13.22 -6.64
C PHE A 27 12.58 12.17 -5.95
N THR A 28 13.34 12.60 -4.94
CA THR A 28 14.26 11.73 -4.21
C THR A 28 13.51 10.65 -3.45
N ARG A 29 12.39 11.00 -2.80
CA ARG A 29 11.53 10.03 -2.11
C ARG A 29 11.04 8.97 -3.09
N ARG A 30 10.51 9.37 -4.25
CA ARG A 30 9.99 8.43 -5.25
C ARG A 30 11.07 7.48 -5.73
N LYS A 31 12.26 8.00 -6.06
CA LYS A 31 13.41 7.18 -6.46
C LYS A 31 13.77 6.10 -5.43
N VAL A 32 13.91 6.48 -4.16
CA VAL A 32 14.27 5.53 -3.08
C VAL A 32 13.21 4.44 -2.90
N ILE A 33 11.93 4.79 -3.05
CA ILE A 33 10.82 3.83 -2.99
C ILE A 33 10.85 2.90 -4.20
N ASP A 34 11.03 3.44 -5.41
CA ASP A 34 11.04 2.66 -6.64
C ASP A 34 12.21 1.66 -6.65
N ASP A 35 13.39 2.08 -6.21
CA ASP A 35 14.56 1.20 -6.05
C ASP A 35 14.25 0.03 -5.09
N LEU A 36 13.63 0.32 -3.94
CA LEU A 36 13.22 -0.71 -2.97
C LEU A 36 12.18 -1.67 -3.56
N ILE A 37 11.19 -1.15 -4.29
CA ILE A 37 10.12 -1.95 -4.89
C ILE A 37 10.67 -2.85 -6.00
N ASN A 38 11.60 -2.35 -6.80
CA ASN A 38 12.21 -3.10 -7.90
C ASN A 38 13.06 -4.28 -7.41
N GLU A 39 13.65 -4.18 -6.22
CA GLU A 39 14.41 -5.27 -5.58
C GLU A 39 13.51 -6.37 -4.97
N ALA A 40 12.22 -6.11 -4.78
CA ALA A 40 11.32 -7.02 -4.07
C ALA A 40 10.78 -8.14 -4.96
N ARG A 41 10.65 -9.36 -4.40
CA ARG A 41 10.06 -10.53 -5.09
C ARG A 41 8.60 -10.31 -5.55
N ALA A 42 7.89 -9.37 -4.93
CA ALA A 42 6.51 -9.01 -5.24
C ALA A 42 6.40 -7.59 -5.81
N SER A 43 7.38 -7.17 -6.63
CA SER A 43 7.52 -5.82 -7.17
C SER A 43 6.23 -5.28 -7.79
N GLU A 44 5.57 -6.02 -8.67
CA GLU A 44 4.32 -5.58 -9.33
C GLU A 44 3.19 -5.28 -8.33
N ARG A 45 3.00 -6.14 -7.33
CA ARG A 45 2.01 -5.90 -6.26
C ARG A 45 2.37 -4.64 -5.47
N LEU A 46 3.65 -4.43 -5.18
CA LEU A 46 4.11 -3.26 -4.43
C LEU A 46 4.00 -1.96 -5.24
N LYS A 47 4.21 -2.00 -6.56
CA LYS A 47 3.95 -0.85 -7.45
C LYS A 47 2.48 -0.43 -7.40
N CYS A 48 1.54 -1.40 -7.46
CA CYS A 48 0.11 -1.09 -7.32
C CYS A 48 -0.22 -0.49 -5.94
N LEU A 49 0.40 -1.00 -4.87
CA LEU A 49 0.22 -0.44 -3.53
C LEU A 49 0.78 0.98 -3.44
N GLN A 50 1.97 1.23 -3.98
CA GLN A 50 2.59 2.55 -3.99
C GLN A 50 1.74 3.56 -4.78
N TRP A 51 1.20 3.16 -5.92
CA TRP A 51 0.26 3.99 -6.68
C TRP A 51 -0.95 4.38 -5.83
N ARG A 52 -1.54 3.41 -5.10
CA ARG A 52 -2.67 3.70 -4.20
C ARG A 52 -2.28 4.67 -3.07
N ILE A 53 -1.10 4.51 -2.50
CA ILE A 53 -0.56 5.42 -1.47
C ILE A 53 -0.42 6.84 -2.03
N ASP A 54 0.13 6.97 -3.24
CA ASP A 54 0.31 8.27 -3.90
C ASP A 54 -1.04 8.96 -4.16
N VAL A 55 -2.04 8.23 -4.68
CA VAL A 55 -3.39 8.77 -4.90
C VAL A 55 -4.06 9.19 -3.59
N GLU A 56 -3.90 8.43 -2.50
CA GLU A 56 -4.46 8.81 -1.20
C GLU A 56 -3.80 10.07 -0.63
N ARG A 57 -2.50 10.24 -0.85
CA ARG A 57 -1.77 11.47 -0.47
C ARG A 57 -2.23 12.67 -1.28
N GLU A 58 -2.41 12.52 -2.59
CA GLU A 58 -2.89 13.58 -3.48
C GLU A 58 -4.33 14.01 -3.16
N ARG A 59 -5.19 13.08 -2.76
CA ARG A 59 -6.60 13.34 -2.40
C ARG A 59 -6.80 13.86 -0.98
N ALA A 60 -5.76 13.91 -0.17
CA ALA A 60 -5.85 14.34 1.22
C ALA A 60 -5.83 15.87 1.30
N ALA A 61 -6.68 16.44 2.16
CA ALA A 61 -6.78 17.91 2.32
C ALA A 61 -5.55 18.51 3.02
N SER A 62 -4.81 17.69 3.78
CA SER A 62 -3.59 18.07 4.50
C SER A 62 -2.65 16.89 4.67
N PRO A 63 -1.34 17.11 4.92
CA PRO A 63 -0.38 16.04 5.19
C PRO A 63 -0.80 15.15 6.36
N LEU A 64 -1.33 15.74 7.44
CA LEU A 64 -1.82 14.98 8.60
C LEU A 64 -3.01 14.09 8.23
N SER A 65 -3.96 14.60 7.44
CA SER A 65 -5.08 13.79 6.97
C SER A 65 -4.63 12.63 6.08
N ALA A 66 -3.57 12.82 5.28
CA ALA A 66 -2.95 11.74 4.51
C ALA A 66 -2.36 10.67 5.45
N CYS A 67 -1.63 11.08 6.49
CA CYS A 67 -1.07 10.15 7.49
C CYS A 67 -2.16 9.31 8.16
N VAL A 68 -3.29 9.91 8.54
CA VAL A 68 -4.42 9.19 9.13
C VAL A 68 -5.01 8.17 8.14
N ARG A 69 -5.22 8.56 6.87
CA ARG A 69 -5.72 7.64 5.83
C ARG A 69 -4.78 6.46 5.59
N LEU A 70 -3.48 6.73 5.50
CA LEU A 70 -2.47 5.67 5.33
C LEU A 70 -2.41 4.75 6.56
N SER A 71 -2.51 5.30 7.77
CA SER A 71 -2.62 4.50 9.00
C SER A 71 -3.84 3.57 8.98
N ASN A 72 -5.00 4.08 8.57
CA ASN A 72 -6.21 3.27 8.41
C ASN A 72 -6.05 2.18 7.36
N MET A 73 -5.37 2.44 6.23
CA MET A 73 -5.06 1.40 5.24
C MET A 73 -4.21 0.27 5.84
N MET A 74 -3.19 0.61 6.63
CA MET A 74 -2.35 -0.38 7.32
C MET A 74 -3.16 -1.19 8.34
N LEU A 75 -3.96 -0.53 9.17
CA LEU A 75 -4.84 -1.18 10.14
C LEU A 75 -5.85 -2.10 9.47
N ASN A 76 -6.44 -1.68 8.34
CA ASN A 76 -7.36 -2.52 7.57
C ASN A 76 -6.65 -3.74 6.97
N SER A 77 -5.40 -3.62 6.53
CA SER A 77 -4.62 -4.78 6.05
C SER A 77 -4.31 -5.78 7.18
N LEU A 78 -4.23 -5.31 8.42
CA LEU A 78 -3.93 -6.13 9.59
C LEU A 78 -5.20 -6.76 10.19
N TYR A 79 -6.21 -5.95 10.47
CA TYR A 79 -7.43 -6.31 11.22
C TYR A 79 -8.71 -6.37 10.39
N GLY A 80 -8.69 -5.90 9.15
CA GLY A 80 -9.88 -5.92 8.28
C GLY A 80 -10.27 -7.34 7.84
N ASP A 81 -11.34 -7.41 7.06
CA ASP A 81 -11.83 -8.69 6.55
C ASP A 81 -10.79 -9.39 5.67
N GLY A 82 -10.37 -10.57 6.13
CA GLY A 82 -9.30 -11.34 5.49
C GLY A 82 -7.89 -10.78 5.73
N GLY A 83 -7.73 -9.86 6.67
CA GLY A 83 -6.45 -9.29 7.09
C GLY A 83 -5.54 -10.28 7.81
N LEU A 84 -4.29 -9.87 8.02
CA LEU A 84 -3.22 -10.73 8.56
C LEU A 84 -3.61 -11.37 9.91
N ALA A 85 -4.18 -10.63 10.85
CA ALA A 85 -4.56 -11.14 12.17
C ALA A 85 -5.54 -12.33 12.06
N LYS A 86 -6.52 -12.24 11.15
CA LYS A 86 -7.49 -13.32 10.91
C LYS A 86 -6.83 -14.57 10.30
N THR A 87 -5.86 -14.38 9.41
CA THR A 87 -5.11 -15.50 8.81
C THR A 87 -4.22 -16.21 9.82
N LEU A 88 -3.59 -15.46 10.73
CA LEU A 88 -2.75 -16.03 11.80
C LEU A 88 -3.58 -16.76 12.85
N ASN A 89 -4.78 -16.24 13.16
CA ASN A 89 -5.72 -16.86 14.10
C ASN A 89 -6.47 -18.07 13.51
N GLY A 90 -6.09 -18.54 12.32
CA GLY A 90 -6.49 -19.85 11.82
C GLY A 90 -7.95 -20.01 11.40
N THR A 91 -8.75 -18.94 11.30
CA THR A 91 -10.08 -19.07 10.71
C THR A 91 -9.92 -19.43 9.23
N PRO A 92 -10.33 -20.63 8.78
CA PRO A 92 -10.20 -21.01 7.38
C PRO A 92 -11.01 -20.02 6.53
N ARG A 93 -10.45 -19.58 5.41
CA ARG A 93 -11.25 -18.93 4.36
C ARG A 93 -12.35 -19.92 4.02
N SER A 94 -13.61 -19.61 4.35
CA SER A 94 -14.72 -20.49 3.95
C SER A 94 -14.60 -20.65 2.45
N LYS A 95 -14.53 -21.90 1.98
CA LYS A 95 -14.69 -22.16 0.55
C LYS A 95 -16.09 -21.67 0.24
N ALA A 96 -16.21 -20.47 -0.32
CA ALA A 96 -17.45 -20.02 -0.90
C ALA A 96 -17.71 -20.97 -2.07
N SER A 97 -18.51 -22.00 -1.83
CA SER A 97 -19.13 -22.79 -2.89
C SER A 97 -19.97 -21.80 -3.68
N ALA A 98 -19.47 -21.36 -4.83
CA ALA A 98 -20.24 -20.51 -5.72
C ALA A 98 -21.46 -21.30 -6.17
N GLU A 99 -22.65 -20.78 -5.88
CA GLU A 99 -23.90 -21.35 -6.38
C GLU A 99 -24.00 -21.07 -7.88
N VAL A 100 -24.18 -22.12 -8.68
CA VAL A 100 -24.32 -22.00 -10.13
C VAL A 100 -25.67 -21.39 -10.45
N VAL A 101 -25.69 -20.09 -10.75
CA VAL A 101 -26.89 -19.41 -11.24
C VAL A 101 -27.05 -19.73 -12.73
N SER A 102 -28.08 -20.50 -13.07
CA SER A 102 -28.42 -20.78 -14.47
C SER A 102 -28.97 -19.53 -15.15
N LEU A 103 -28.23 -19.03 -16.14
CA LEU A 103 -28.66 -17.91 -16.98
C LEU A 103 -29.69 -18.40 -18.00
N LYS A 104 -30.98 -18.14 -17.77
CA LYS A 104 -32.01 -18.33 -18.80
C LYS A 104 -31.83 -17.28 -19.89
N LYS A 105 -31.47 -17.75 -21.10
CA LYS A 105 -31.36 -16.93 -22.30
C LYS A 105 -32.76 -16.52 -22.76
N GLN A 106 -33.22 -15.34 -22.38
CA GLN A 106 -34.38 -14.73 -23.03
C GLN A 106 -33.92 -14.17 -24.39
N ARG A 107 -34.17 -14.92 -25.45
CA ARG A 107 -34.28 -14.34 -26.80
C ARG A 107 -35.71 -13.79 -26.89
N THR A 108 -35.85 -12.49 -26.86
CA THR A 108 -37.03 -11.80 -27.38
C THR A 108 -36.86 -11.66 -28.88
N GLU A 109 -37.85 -12.17 -29.62
CA GLU A 109 -38.06 -11.96 -31.05
C GLU A 109 -38.41 -10.50 -31.36
#